data_AF-A0A948HM73-F1
#
_entry.id   AF-A0A948HM73-F1
#
_cell.length_a   1.000
_cell.length_b   1.000
_cell.length_c   1.000
_cell.angle_alpha   90.00
_cell.angle_beta   90.00
_cell.angle_gamma   90.00
#
_symmetry.space_group_name_H-M   'P 1'
#
loop_
_entity.id
_entity.type
_entity.pdbx_description
1 polymer ?
#
loop_
_entity_poly.entity_id
_entity_poly.type
_entity_poly.pdbx_seq_one_letter_code
_entity_poly.pdbx_strand_id
1 'polypeptide(L)' 'MNIIHESAMTIARSAGGNPVTATFVVILFVLGIQMISVTVERLIWGERFEHWLDVVILVASMAYAAYVVYACALHNSGR' A
#
# COMPACT_ATOMS: atom_id res chain seq x y z
N MET A 1 3.11 -20.18 -1.44
CA MET A 1 2.82 -19.09 -0.48
C MET A 1 2.03 -18.01 -1.21
N ASN A 2 1.09 -17.36 -0.54
CA ASN A 2 0.27 -16.31 -1.16
C ASN A 2 1.16 -15.08 -1.46
N ILE A 3 1.13 -14.55 -2.67
CA ILE A 3 1.99 -13.44 -3.13
C ILE A 3 1.83 -12.20 -2.24
N ILE A 4 0.60 -11.95 -1.78
CA ILE A 4 0.26 -10.84 -0.87
C ILE A 4 0.96 -10.99 0.49
N HIS A 5 1.13 -12.22 0.96
CA HIS A 5 1.82 -12.49 2.22
C HIS A 5 3.33 -12.29 2.09
N GLU A 6 3.90 -12.76 0.99
CA GLU A 6 5.33 -12.62 0.71
C GLU A 6 5.74 -11.15 0.54
N SER A 7 4.91 -10.35 -0.15
CA SER A 7 5.14 -8.91 -0.29
C SER A 7 5.04 -8.20 1.06
N ALA A 8 4.04 -8.54 1.88
CA ALA A 8 3.88 -7.95 3.21
C ALA A 8 5.03 -8.31 4.15
N MET A 9 5.50 -9.56 4.14
CA MET A 9 6.67 -9.97 4.92
C MET A 9 7.96 -9.33 4.44
N THR A 10 8.12 -9.10 3.13
CA THR A 10 9.28 -8.39 2.59
C THR A 10 9.32 -6.95 3.11
N ILE A 11 8.19 -6.26 3.11
CA ILE A 11 8.08 -4.90 3.68
C ILE A 11 8.35 -4.91 5.18
N ALA A 12 7.80 -5.88 5.91
CA ALA A 12 8.03 -6.01 7.34
C ALA A 12 9.50 -6.25 7.68
N ARG A 13 10.21 -7.08 6.89
CA ARG A 13 11.64 -7.35 7.04
C ARG A 13 12.50 -6.13 6.71
N SER A 14 12.18 -5.41 5.63
CA SER A 14 12.92 -4.20 5.26
C SER A 14 12.71 -3.05 6.25
N ALA A 15 11.54 -3.00 6.90
CA ALA A 15 11.24 -2.08 7.98
C ALA A 15 11.80 -2.52 9.35
N GLY A 16 12.51 -3.65 9.43
CA GLY A 16 13.07 -4.19 10.68
C GLY A 16 12.01 -4.53 11.72
N GLY A 17 10.81 -4.91 11.29
CA GLY A 17 9.68 -5.20 12.18
C GLY A 17 9.03 -3.98 12.83
N ASN A 18 9.42 -2.76 12.46
CA ASN A 18 8.79 -1.54 12.95
C ASN A 18 7.48 -1.26 12.16
N PRO A 19 6.30 -1.33 12.80
CA PRO A 19 5.03 -1.15 12.12
C PRO A 19 4.82 0.27 11.60
N VAL A 20 5.42 1.29 12.24
CA VAL A 20 5.28 2.69 11.81
C VAL A 20 6.00 2.90 10.49
N THR A 21 7.26 2.47 10.40
CA THR A 21 8.07 2.58 9.17
C THR A 21 7.45 1.78 8.04
N ALA A 22 6.99 0.55 8.31
CA ALA A 22 6.35 -0.30 7.31
C ALA A 22 5.06 0.33 6.74
N THR A 23 4.23 0.89 7.61
CA THR A 23 3.00 1.59 7.20
C THR A 23 3.32 2.84 6.39
N PHE A 24 4.36 3.59 6.77
CA PHE A 24 4.78 4.78 6.04
C PHE A 24 5.21 4.46 4.61
N VAL A 25 5.93 3.35 4.41
CA VAL A 25 6.30 2.86 3.07
C VAL A 25 5.05 2.58 2.23
N VAL A 26 4.03 1.92 2.80
CA VAL A 26 2.77 1.65 2.09
C VAL A 26 2.08 2.96 1.69
N ILE A 27 1.99 3.93 2.61
CA ILE A 27 1.37 5.24 2.33
C ILE A 27 2.09 5.96 1.19
N LEU A 28 3.43 5.97 1.16
CA LEU A 28 4.20 6.59 0.08
C LEU A 28 3.91 5.96 -1.29
N PHE A 29 3.79 4.63 -1.34
CA PHE A 29 3.42 3.93 -2.57
C PHE A 29 2.00 4.31 -3.04
N VAL A 30 1.05 4.38 -2.11
CA VAL A 30 -0.34 4.77 -2.43
C VAL A 30 -0.39 6.19 -2.96
N LEU A 31 0.33 7.12 -2.33
CA LEU A 31 0.42 8.51 -2.82
C LEU A 31 1.04 8.58 -4.21
N GLY A 32 2.07 7.78 -4.48
CA GLY A 32 2.67 7.69 -5.82
C GLY A 32 1.68 7.18 -6.87
N ILE A 33 0.92 6.14 -6.54
CA ILE A 33 -0.13 5.59 -7.43
C ILE A 33 -1.22 6.63 -7.68
N GLN A 34 -1.67 7.35 -6.64
CA GLN A 34 -2.69 8.40 -6.77
C GLN A 34 -2.20 9.58 -7.65
N MET A 35 -0.93 9.98 -7.52
CA MET A 35 -0.36 11.02 -8.37
C MET A 35 -0.33 10.59 -9.84
N ILE A 36 0.02 9.32 -10.10
CA ILE A 36 0.03 8.75 -11.45
C ILE A 36 -1.40 8.61 -11.99
N SER A 37 -2.36 8.11 -11.22
CA SER A 37 -3.75 7.95 -11.66
C SER A 37 -4.34 9.29 -12.09
N VAL A 38 -4.20 10.33 -11.26
CA VAL A 38 -4.67 11.68 -11.58
C VAL A 38 -3.97 12.26 -12.82
N THR A 39 -2.67 11.98 -13.00
CA THR A 39 -1.93 12.45 -14.17
C THR A 39 -2.38 11.75 -15.45
N VAL A 40 -2.55 10.44 -15.41
CA VAL A 40 -3.02 9.63 -16.54
C VAL A 40 -4.47 9.98 -16.90
N GLU A 41 -5.33 10.17 -15.91
CA GLU A 41 -6.72 10.58 -16.14
C GLU A 41 -6.78 11.91 -16.88
N ARG A 42 -6.03 12.91 -16.40
CA ARG A 42 -5.96 14.23 -17.04
C ARG A 42 -5.40 14.16 -18.46
N LEU A 43 -4.45 13.25 -18.71
CA LEU A 43 -3.85 13.08 -20.03
C LEU A 43 -4.82 12.44 -21.04
N ILE A 44 -5.63 11.47 -20.61
CA ILE A 44 -6.52 10.70 -21.49
C ILE A 44 -7.88 11.38 -21.67
N TRP A 45 -8.50 11.82 -20.57
CA TRP A 45 -9.87 12.32 -20.58
C TRP A 45 -9.98 13.84 -20.53
N GLY A 46 -8.89 14.57 -20.30
CA GLY A 46 -8.89 16.05 -20.19
C GLY A 46 -9.57 16.61 -18.93
N GLU A 47 -10.43 15.81 -18.29
CA GLU A 47 -11.08 16.09 -17.01
C GLU A 47 -10.85 14.94 -16.00
N ARG A 48 -11.10 15.22 -14.71
CA ARG A 48 -10.92 14.24 -13.63
C ARG A 48 -12.19 13.40 -13.47
N PHE A 49 -12.36 12.37 -14.31
CA PHE A 49 -13.67 11.76 -14.57
C PHE A 49 -14.04 10.58 -13.63
N GLU A 50 -13.12 9.91 -12.91
CA GLU A 50 -13.47 8.73 -12.09
C GLU A 50 -12.85 8.67 -10.67
N HIS A 51 -13.38 9.47 -9.74
CA HIS A 51 -12.99 9.45 -8.32
C HIS A 51 -13.27 8.14 -7.57
N TRP A 52 -14.13 7.27 -8.11
CA TRP A 52 -14.52 6.03 -7.44
C TRP A 52 -13.39 5.01 -7.41
N LEU A 53 -12.54 4.98 -8.45
CA LEU A 53 -11.36 4.12 -8.49
C LEU A 53 -10.36 4.55 -7.41
N ASP A 54 -10.14 5.86 -7.24
CA ASP A 54 -9.29 6.41 -6.18
C ASP A 54 -9.75 5.96 -4.79
N VAL A 55 -11.07 5.92 -4.54
CA VAL A 55 -11.66 5.46 -3.27
C VAL A 55 -11.43 3.97 -3.05
N VAL A 56 -11.63 3.13 -4.07
CA VAL A 56 -11.40 1.68 -3.98
C VAL A 56 -9.93 1.38 -3.72
N ILE A 57 -9.02 2.04 -4.43
CA ILE A 57 -7.56 1.91 -4.24
C ILE A 57 -7.18 2.34 -2.83
N LEU A 58 -7.75 3.45 -2.34
CA LEU A 58 -7.49 3.92 -0.99
C LEU A 58 -7.91 2.87 0.06
N VAL A 59 -9.13 2.35 -0.02
CA VAL A 59 -9.64 1.35 0.93
C VAL A 59 -8.81 0.05 0.85
N ALA A 60 -8.51 -0.45 -0.35
CA ALA A 60 -7.68 -1.63 -0.53
C ALA A 60 -6.29 -1.44 0.06
N SER A 61 -5.71 -0.26 -0.11
CA SER A 61 -4.39 0.05 0.44
C SER A 61 -4.38 0.19 1.96
N MET A 62 -5.45 0.69 2.57
CA MET A 62 -5.61 0.72 4.03
C MET A 62 -5.70 -0.69 4.61
N ALA A 63 -6.46 -1.58 3.96
CA ALA A 63 -6.53 -2.99 4.35
C ALA A 63 -5.16 -3.68 4.21
N TYR A 64 -4.43 -3.38 3.13
CA TYR A 64 -3.07 -3.89 2.94
C TYR A 64 -2.08 -3.34 3.99
N ALA A 65 -2.16 -2.06 4.35
CA ALA A 65 -1.35 -1.47 5.41
C ALA A 65 -1.58 -2.16 6.76
N ALA A 66 -2.84 -2.44 7.12
CA ALA A 66 -3.17 -3.22 8.31
C ALA A 66 -2.57 -4.64 8.27
N TYR A 67 -2.58 -5.26 7.10
CA TYR A 67 -1.96 -6.58 6.91
C TYR A 67 -0.42 -6.55 7.02
N VAL A 68 0.22 -5.47 6.55
CA VAL A 68 1.67 -5.26 6.72
C VAL A 68 2.03 -5.07 8.20
N VAL A 69 1.19 -4.39 8.99
CA VAL A 69 1.38 -4.31 10.45
C VAL A 69 1.29 -5.70 11.10
N TYR A 70 0.36 -6.53 10.66
CA TYR A 70 0.27 -7.93 11.10
C TYR A 70 1.52 -8.73 10.70
N ALA A 71 2.06 -8.52 9.50
CA ALA A 71 3.33 -9.11 9.05
C ALA A 71 4.52 -8.67 9.93
N CYS A 72 4.57 -7.41 10.37
CA CYS A 72 5.56 -6.95 11.35
C CYS A 72 5.44 -7.70 12.68
N ALA A 73 4.22 -7.95 13.16
CA ALA A 73 4.00 -8.71 14.39
C ALA A 73 4.45 -10.18 14.27
N LEU A 74 4.19 -10.82 13.12
CA LEU A 74 4.72 -12.16 12.81
C LEU A 74 6.24 -12.17 12.83
N HIS A 75 6.86 -11.23 12.12
CA HIS A 75 8.32 -11.13 12.04
C HIS A 75 8.96 -10.99 13.43
N ASN A 76 8.41 -10.11 14.27
CA ASN A 76 8.89 -9.89 15.64
C ASN A 76 8.64 -11.09 16.57
N SER A 77 7.65 -11.93 16.25
CA SER A 77 7.35 -13.16 17.00
C SER A 77 8.23 -14.35 16.60
N GLY A 78 9.17 -14.17 15.65
CA GLY A 78 10.04 -15.24 15.16
C GLY A 78 9.32 -16.26 14.27
N ARG A 79 8.18 -15.89 13.68
CA ARG A 79 7.40 -16.69 12.72
C ARG A 79 7.45 -16.07 11.33
#